data_AF-A0AAE8ISR2-F1
#
_entry.id   AF-A0AAE8ISR2-F1
#
_cell.length_a   1.000
_cell.length_b   1.000
_cell.length_c   1.000
_cell.angle_alpha   90.00
_cell.angle_beta   90.00
_cell.angle_gamma   90.00
#
_symmetry.space_group_name_H-M   'P 1'
#
loop_
_entity.id
_entity.type
_entity.pdbx_description
1 polymer ?
#
loop_
_entity_poly.entity_id
_entity_poly.type
_entity_poly.pdbx_seq_one_letter_code
_entity_poly.pdbx_strand_id
1 'polypeptide(L)'
;MRIFIPRVGQKVELLQPWTFKLYNDHQNADLWNGLDLSNSADYRDELIKAGDIDQELASLELINSRRRTLQQDERITEIYRIRRGQVFLGAHITLDAGTILTVDKIDVKKGSTNPVVSFLICSSPSPKLTPISQGGTYRPARRKFWAKLDDVNQIVVDPTFSAS
;
A
#
# COMPACT_ATOMS: atom_id res chain seq x y z
N MET A 1 21.14 -12.44 -3.72
CA MET A 1 19.80 -11.83 -3.89
C MET A 1 19.46 -11.77 -5.36
N ARG A 2 18.27 -12.23 -5.76
CA ARG A 2 17.77 -12.08 -7.12
C ARG A 2 16.80 -10.90 -7.10
N ILE A 3 17.17 -9.79 -7.72
CA ILE A 3 16.31 -8.59 -7.79
C ILE A 3 15.29 -8.83 -8.89
N PHE A 4 14.00 -8.64 -8.58
CA PHE A 4 12.95 -8.64 -9.58
C PHE A 4 12.96 -7.30 -10.32
N ILE A 5 13.16 -7.35 -11.64
CA ILE A 5 13.11 -6.17 -12.51
C ILE A 5 11.81 -6.24 -13.31
N PRO A 6 10.74 -5.56 -12.88
CA PRO A 6 9.45 -5.61 -13.56
C PRO A 6 9.51 -4.93 -14.94
N ARG A 7 8.78 -5.49 -15.90
CA ARG A 7 8.47 -4.81 -17.17
C ARG A 7 6.99 -4.50 -17.24
N VAL A 8 6.62 -3.30 -17.70
CA VAL A 8 5.21 -2.93 -17.89
C VAL A 8 4.53 -3.92 -18.85
N GLY A 9 3.35 -4.40 -18.48
CA GLY A 9 2.59 -5.43 -19.18
C GLY A 9 3.03 -6.87 -18.87
N GLN A 10 4.15 -7.08 -18.15
CA GLN A 10 4.59 -8.41 -17.76
C GLN A 10 3.60 -9.03 -16.79
N LYS A 11 3.19 -10.28 -17.06
CA LYS A 11 2.53 -11.10 -16.06
C LYS A 11 3.56 -11.86 -15.24
N VAL A 12 3.33 -11.98 -13.95
CA VAL A 12 4.18 -12.72 -13.02
C VAL A 12 3.30 -13.57 -12.11
N GLU A 13 3.76 -14.78 -11.84
CA GLU A 13 3.17 -15.65 -10.82
C GLU A 13 4.00 -15.58 -9.55
N LEU A 14 3.33 -15.41 -8.41
CA LEU A 14 3.96 -15.49 -7.09
C LEU A 14 4.33 -16.93 -6.77
N LEU A 15 5.61 -17.21 -6.54
CA LEU A 15 6.07 -18.53 -6.10
C LEU A 15 5.97 -18.72 -4.58
N GLN A 16 5.84 -17.62 -3.82
CA GLN A 16 5.70 -17.61 -2.37
C GLN A 16 4.65 -16.55 -1.97
N PRO A 17 4.03 -16.68 -0.78
CA PRO A 17 3.18 -15.62 -0.26
C PRO A 17 3.94 -14.30 -0.16
N TRP A 18 3.31 -13.22 -0.62
CA TRP A 18 3.90 -11.88 -0.59
C TRP A 18 3.08 -10.98 0.32
N THR A 19 3.66 -10.62 1.47
CA THR A 19 3.07 -9.66 2.41
C THR A 19 3.63 -8.27 2.15
N PHE A 20 2.76 -7.28 2.05
CA PHE A 20 3.14 -5.88 1.91
C PHE A 20 2.09 -4.96 2.52
N LYS A 21 2.46 -3.71 2.77
CA LYS A 21 1.51 -2.70 3.25
C LYS A 21 0.72 -2.14 2.07
N LEU A 22 -0.57 -2.46 2.01
CA LEU A 22 -1.51 -1.79 1.11
C LEU A 22 -1.90 -0.46 1.75
N TYR A 23 -1.71 0.63 1.01
CA TYR A 23 -2.07 1.98 1.44
C TYR A 23 -3.50 2.30 0.97
N ASN A 24 -4.33 2.91 1.81
CA ASN A 24 -5.67 3.32 1.42
C ASN A 24 -5.59 4.48 0.40
N ASP A 25 -5.78 4.16 -0.87
CA ASP A 25 -5.68 5.11 -1.97
C ASP A 25 -6.82 4.91 -2.98
N HIS A 26 -7.26 5.99 -3.61
CA HIS A 26 -8.35 5.94 -4.58
C HIS A 26 -8.12 4.93 -5.73
N GLN A 27 -6.87 4.65 -6.10
CA GLN A 27 -6.54 3.69 -7.16
C GLN A 27 -6.77 2.23 -6.77
N ASN A 28 -6.83 1.92 -5.48
CA ASN A 28 -7.05 0.56 -4.95
C ASN A 28 -8.31 0.44 -4.10
N ALA A 29 -9.19 1.45 -4.12
CA ALA A 29 -10.41 1.51 -3.33
C ALA A 29 -11.28 0.24 -3.47
N ASP A 30 -11.40 -0.28 -4.69
CA ASP A 30 -12.12 -1.51 -4.99
C ASP A 30 -11.51 -2.75 -4.30
N LEU A 31 -10.17 -2.86 -4.30
CA LEU A 31 -9.46 -3.92 -3.61
C LEU A 31 -9.57 -3.76 -2.09
N TRP A 32 -9.39 -2.53 -1.60
CA TRP A 32 -9.49 -2.16 -0.19
C TRP A 32 -10.84 -2.55 0.41
N ASN A 33 -11.92 -2.17 -0.27
CA ASN A 33 -13.29 -2.46 0.14
C ASN A 33 -13.59 -3.96 0.03
N GLY A 34 -13.15 -4.61 -1.06
CA GLY A 34 -13.39 -6.04 -1.25
C GLY A 34 -12.70 -6.94 -0.23
N LEU A 35 -11.60 -6.46 0.37
CA LEU A 35 -10.87 -7.14 1.45
C LEU A 35 -11.30 -6.69 2.86
N ASP A 36 -12.24 -5.75 2.98
CA ASP A 36 -12.71 -5.16 4.24
C ASP A 36 -11.59 -4.60 5.13
N LEU A 37 -10.58 -3.96 4.52
CA LEU A 37 -9.39 -3.52 5.24
C LEU A 37 -9.63 -2.34 6.19
N SER A 38 -10.72 -1.60 6.01
CA SER A 38 -11.18 -0.57 6.95
C SER A 38 -11.47 -1.14 8.35
N ASN A 39 -11.74 -2.44 8.45
CA ASN A 39 -11.99 -3.14 9.70
C ASN A 39 -10.78 -3.93 10.22
N SER A 40 -9.64 -3.89 9.52
CA SER A 40 -8.40 -4.55 9.96
C SER A 40 -7.85 -3.90 11.24
N ALA A 41 -7.21 -4.70 12.09
CA ALA A 41 -6.56 -4.21 13.31
C ALA A 41 -5.44 -3.22 12.97
N ASP A 42 -4.57 -3.60 12.02
CA ASP A 42 -3.48 -2.76 11.50
C ASP A 42 -3.96 -1.35 11.11
N TYR A 43 -5.02 -1.26 10.32
CA TYR A 43 -5.56 0.03 9.86
C TYR A 43 -6.14 0.85 11.02
N ARG A 44 -6.83 0.20 11.97
CA ARG A 44 -7.39 0.88 13.15
C ARG A 44 -6.29 1.41 14.07
N ASP A 45 -5.21 0.66 14.25
CA ASP A 45 -4.05 1.12 15.02
C ASP A 45 -3.39 2.33 14.35
N GLU A 46 -3.31 2.34 13.02
CA GLU A 46 -2.82 3.50 12.28
C GLU A 46 -3.74 4.72 12.38
N LEU A 47 -5.06 4.51 12.37
CA LEU A 47 -6.04 5.57 12.61
C LEU A 47 -5.89 6.19 13.99
N ILE A 48 -5.68 5.38 15.03
CA ILE A 48 -5.46 5.86 16.40
C ILE A 48 -4.20 6.73 16.44
N LYS A 49 -3.08 6.24 15.90
CA LYS A 49 -1.82 7.00 15.84
C LYS A 49 -1.97 8.32 15.08
N ALA A 50 -2.73 8.33 13.99
CA ALA A 50 -3.01 9.54 13.24
C ALA A 50 -3.85 10.54 14.08
N GLY A 51 -4.84 10.05 14.82
CA GLY A 51 -5.63 10.86 15.75
C GLY A 51 -4.79 11.46 16.87
N ASP A 52 -3.89 10.68 17.47
CA ASP A 52 -2.97 11.15 18.52
C ASP A 52 -2.06 12.28 18.00
N ILE A 53 -1.55 12.15 16.78
CA ILE A 53 -0.73 13.18 16.12
C ILE A 53 -1.55 14.45 15.86
N ASP A 54 -2.79 14.32 15.40
CA ASP A 54 -3.68 15.46 15.15
C ASP A 54 -4.05 16.19 16.45
N GLN A 55 -4.27 15.44 17.53
CA GLN A 55 -4.50 16.01 18.85
C GLN A 55 -3.26 16.71 19.40
N GLU A 56 -2.06 16.13 19.21
CA GLU A 56 -0.80 16.75 19.57
C GLU A 56 -0.60 18.08 18.81
N LEU A 57 -0.81 18.09 17.49
CA LEU A 57 -0.71 19.30 16.69
C LEU A 57 -1.67 20.39 17.18
N ALA A 58 -2.94 20.05 17.42
CA ALA A 58 -3.92 21.01 17.91
C ALA A 58 -3.49 21.61 19.26
N SER A 59 -2.92 20.80 20.16
CA SER A 59 -2.42 21.28 21.45
C SER A 59 -1.25 22.25 21.30
N LEU A 60 -0.34 22.00 20.36
CA LEU A 60 0.82 22.84 20.06
C LEU A 60 0.43 24.14 19.34
N GLU A 61 -0.63 24.10 18.51
CA GLU A 61 -1.16 25.26 17.79
C GLU A 61 -1.95 26.22 18.68
N LEU A 62 -2.51 25.74 19.81
CA LEU A 62 -3.12 26.60 20.83
C LEU A 62 -2.11 27.49 21.57
N ILE A 63 -0.83 27.08 21.59
CA ILE A 63 0.23 27.89 22.20
C ILE A 63 0.52 29.08 21.28
N ASN A 64 0.46 30.29 21.83
CA ASN A 64 0.83 31.50 21.09
C ASN A 64 2.22 31.33 20.47
N SER A 65 2.35 31.53 19.16
CA SER A 65 3.58 31.28 18.42
C SER A 65 4.79 32.04 18.97
N ARG A 66 4.59 33.22 19.59
CA ARG A 66 5.66 34.00 20.24
C ARG A 66 6.13 33.43 21.58
N ARG A 67 5.42 32.44 22.12
CA ARG A 67 5.71 31.77 23.40
C ARG A 67 6.12 30.31 23.23
N ARG A 68 6.14 29.79 22.00
CA ARG A 68 6.58 28.41 21.74
C ARG A 68 8.09 28.29 21.90
N THR A 69 8.52 27.13 22.38
CA THR A 69 9.93 26.77 22.42
C THR A 69 10.38 26.27 21.04
N LEU A 70 11.69 26.30 20.78
CA LEU A 70 12.25 25.73 19.54
C LEU A 70 11.86 24.26 19.35
N GLN A 71 11.86 23.48 20.44
CA GLN A 71 11.44 22.08 20.42
C GLN A 71 9.98 21.91 19.96
N GLN A 72 9.09 22.82 20.36
CA GLN A 72 7.68 22.80 19.94
C GLN A 72 7.55 23.16 18.46
N ASP A 73 8.28 24.16 17.96
CA ASP A 73 8.27 24.52 16.54
C ASP A 73 8.86 23.41 15.64
N GLU A 74 9.92 22.74 16.11
CA GLU A 74 10.50 21.57 15.46
C GLU A 74 9.49 20.42 15.40
N ARG A 75 8.79 20.15 16.51
CA ARG A 75 7.78 19.10 16.57
C ARG A 75 6.61 19.38 15.62
N ILE A 76 6.11 20.61 15.57
CA ILE A 76 5.08 21.03 14.61
C ILE A 76 5.57 20.81 13.17
N THR A 77 6.81 21.19 12.87
CA THR A 77 7.39 21.00 11.53
C THR A 77 7.46 19.51 11.16
N GLU A 78 7.83 18.66 12.11
CA GLU A 78 7.89 17.22 11.91
C GLU A 78 6.48 16.62 11.74
N ILE A 79 5.49 17.04 12.52
CA ILE A 79 4.09 16.63 12.33
C ILE A 79 3.60 17.05 10.93
N TYR A 80 3.91 18.27 10.48
CA TYR A 80 3.58 18.69 9.13
C TYR A 80 4.32 17.89 8.05
N ARG A 81 5.55 17.43 8.33
CA ARG A 81 6.27 16.52 7.43
C ARG A 81 5.58 15.16 7.39
N ILE A 82 5.16 14.61 8.53
CA ILE A 82 4.39 13.35 8.60
C ILE A 82 3.07 13.48 7.83
N ARG A 83 2.32 14.58 8.04
CA ARG A 83 1.05 14.86 7.34
C ARG A 83 1.24 15.07 5.83
N ARG A 84 2.23 15.86 5.41
CA ARG A 84 2.57 16.07 3.98
C ARG A 84 3.19 14.83 3.34
N GLY A 85 3.83 14.00 4.14
CA GLY A 85 4.70 12.91 3.73
C GLY A 85 4.10 11.53 3.89
N GLN A 86 2.78 11.36 3.78
CA GLN A 86 2.07 10.08 3.90
C GLN A 86 1.68 9.70 5.34
N VAL A 87 0.53 10.18 5.81
CA VAL A 87 -0.38 9.27 6.54
C VAL A 87 -1.19 8.53 5.48
N PHE A 88 -0.52 7.74 4.66
CA PHE A 88 -1.25 6.70 3.95
C PHE A 88 -1.49 5.63 5.00
N LEU A 89 -2.64 5.76 5.67
CA LEU A 89 -3.16 4.71 6.50
C LEU A 89 -3.22 3.45 5.63
N GLY A 90 -2.62 2.38 6.12
CA GLY A 90 -2.55 1.13 5.38
C GLY A 90 -2.79 -0.06 6.27
N ALA A 91 -2.94 -1.21 5.63
CA ALA A 91 -3.04 -2.50 6.29
C ALA A 91 -2.07 -3.46 5.60
N HIS A 92 -1.45 -4.36 6.36
CA HIS A 92 -0.72 -5.44 5.73
C HIS A 92 -1.70 -6.42 5.11
N ILE A 93 -1.42 -6.79 3.86
CA ILE A 93 -2.12 -7.87 3.17
C ILE A 93 -1.11 -8.89 2.70
N THR A 94 -1.55 -10.14 2.60
CA THR A 94 -0.77 -11.22 2.01
C THR A 94 -1.47 -11.69 0.74
N LEU A 95 -0.74 -11.74 -0.36
CA LEU A 95 -1.16 -12.44 -1.58
C LEU A 95 -0.56 -13.83 -1.57
N ASP A 96 -1.38 -14.85 -1.78
CA ASP A 96 -0.95 -16.25 -1.72
C ASP A 96 -0.04 -16.62 -2.92
N ALA A 97 0.82 -17.63 -2.73
CA ALA A 97 1.53 -18.26 -3.84
C ALA A 97 0.53 -18.77 -4.89
N GLY A 98 0.87 -18.69 -6.17
CA GLY A 98 -0.02 -18.95 -7.31
C GLY A 98 -0.88 -17.75 -7.73
N THR A 99 -0.77 -16.61 -7.04
CA THR A 99 -1.41 -15.36 -7.50
C THR A 99 -0.71 -14.85 -8.76
N ILE A 100 -1.50 -14.52 -9.79
CA ILE A 100 -1.00 -13.96 -11.04
C ILE A 100 -1.24 -12.45 -11.03
N LEU A 101 -0.17 -11.68 -11.19
CA LEU A 101 -0.18 -10.23 -11.27
C LEU A 101 0.23 -9.77 -12.67
N THR A 102 -0.39 -8.72 -13.18
CA THR A 102 0.17 -7.95 -14.30
C THR A 102 0.80 -6.68 -13.77
N VAL A 103 2.03 -6.38 -14.17
CA VAL A 103 2.68 -5.09 -13.93
C VAL A 103 1.99 -4.04 -14.79
N ASP A 104 1.23 -3.14 -14.17
CA ASP A 104 0.45 -2.12 -14.85
C ASP A 104 1.28 -0.87 -15.16
N LYS A 105 2.05 -0.39 -14.18
CA LYS A 105 2.85 0.84 -14.29
C LYS A 105 4.04 0.82 -13.34
N ILE A 106 5.12 1.50 -13.72
CA ILE A 106 6.28 1.77 -12.87
C ILE A 106 6.39 3.30 -12.74
N ASP A 107 6.22 3.82 -11.54
CA ASP A 107 6.27 5.25 -11.24
C ASP A 107 7.61 5.62 -10.59
N VAL A 108 8.49 6.21 -11.40
CA VAL A 108 9.78 6.77 -10.97
C VAL A 108 9.71 8.29 -11.09
N LYS A 109 9.21 8.96 -10.05
CA LYS A 109 9.20 10.43 -10.03
C LYS A 109 10.63 10.96 -9.91
N LYS A 110 11.02 11.90 -10.75
CA LYS A 110 12.33 12.57 -10.69
C LYS A 110 12.50 13.22 -9.31
N GLY A 111 13.54 12.82 -8.57
CA GLY A 111 13.81 13.29 -7.20
C GLY A 111 13.02 12.57 -6.10
N SER A 112 12.20 11.57 -6.43
CA SER A 112 11.60 10.69 -5.41
C SER A 112 12.60 9.62 -5.00
N THR A 113 12.78 9.46 -3.69
CA THR A 113 13.54 8.33 -3.12
C THR A 113 12.73 7.04 -3.10
N ASN A 114 11.41 7.11 -3.33
CA ASN A 114 10.48 6.01 -3.14
C ASN A 114 9.73 5.71 -4.45
N PRO A 115 10.32 4.93 -5.38
CA PRO A 115 9.60 4.44 -6.54
C PRO A 115 8.46 3.50 -6.13
N VAL A 116 7.40 3.45 -6.94
CA VAL A 116 6.27 2.55 -6.72
C VAL A 116 5.94 1.78 -8.00
N VAL A 117 5.43 0.56 -7.83
CA VAL A 117 4.99 -0.30 -8.94
C VAL A 117 3.52 -0.61 -8.75
N SER A 118 2.73 -0.39 -9.79
CA SER A 118 1.31 -0.72 -9.84
C SER A 118 1.10 -2.10 -10.46
N PHE A 119 0.16 -2.84 -9.89
CA PHE A 119 -0.21 -4.18 -10.32
C PHE A 119 -1.71 -4.31 -10.50
N LEU A 120 -2.12 -5.23 -11.36
CA LEU A 120 -3.47 -5.76 -11.46
C LEU A 120 -3.47 -7.24 -11.08
N ILE A 121 -4.34 -7.65 -10.15
CA ILE A 121 -4.54 -9.07 -9.84
C ILE A 121 -5.38 -9.69 -10.95
N CYS A 122 -4.78 -10.63 -11.69
CA CYS A 122 -5.45 -11.39 -12.75
C CYS A 122 -6.21 -12.58 -12.16
N SER A 123 -5.54 -13.35 -11.32
CA SER A 123 -6.11 -14.50 -10.61
C SER A 123 -5.40 -14.66 -9.27
N SER A 124 -6.07 -15.35 -8.35
CA SER A 124 -5.56 -15.65 -7.02
C SER A 124 -6.18 -16.98 -6.58
N PRO A 125 -5.44 -17.84 -5.87
CA PRO A 125 -6.03 -19.01 -5.21
C PRO A 125 -6.95 -18.62 -4.06
N SER A 126 -6.71 -17.47 -3.43
CA SER A 126 -7.53 -16.96 -2.33
C SER A 126 -8.97 -16.68 -2.79
N PRO A 127 -10.01 -17.32 -2.19
CA PRO A 127 -11.40 -17.04 -2.51
C PRO A 127 -11.78 -15.57 -2.32
N LYS A 128 -11.14 -14.88 -1.36
CA LYS A 128 -11.35 -13.45 -1.08
C LYS A 128 -10.94 -12.52 -2.22
N LEU A 129 -10.08 -12.99 -3.11
CA LEU A 129 -9.60 -12.25 -4.28
C LEU A 129 -10.14 -12.81 -5.59
N THR A 130 -10.87 -13.92 -5.54
CA THR A 130 -11.48 -14.55 -6.72
C THR A 130 -12.88 -14.00 -6.95
N PRO A 131 -13.23 -13.55 -8.17
CA PRO A 131 -14.56 -13.02 -8.47
C PRO A 131 -15.67 -14.03 -8.15
N ILE A 132 -16.83 -13.53 -7.74
CA ILE A 132 -18.03 -14.35 -7.50
C ILE A 132 -18.41 -15.18 -8.75
N SER A 133 -18.23 -14.61 -9.95
CA SER A 133 -18.47 -15.31 -11.21
C SER A 133 -17.56 -16.51 -11.46
N GLN A 134 -16.45 -16.62 -10.72
CA GLN A 134 -15.47 -17.71 -10.79
C GLN A 134 -15.48 -18.57 -9.51
N GLY A 135 -16.53 -18.47 -8.69
CA GLY A 135 -16.68 -19.27 -7.47
C GLY A 135 -15.96 -18.72 -6.23
N GLY A 136 -15.45 -17.49 -6.28
CA GLY A 136 -14.89 -16.81 -5.10
C GLY A 136 -15.90 -15.92 -4.37
N THR A 137 -15.40 -15.02 -3.53
CA THR A 137 -16.21 -14.09 -2.74
C THR A 137 -15.98 -12.62 -3.11
N TYR A 138 -15.05 -12.33 -4.02
CA TYR A 138 -14.72 -10.97 -4.44
C TYR A 138 -15.81 -10.41 -5.36
N ARG A 139 -16.39 -9.26 -5.00
CA ARG A 139 -17.37 -8.57 -5.85
C ARG A 139 -16.69 -8.02 -7.12
N PRO A 140 -17.35 -8.04 -8.28
CA PRO A 140 -16.73 -7.62 -9.54
C PRO A 140 -16.31 -6.15 -9.49
N ALA A 141 -15.01 -5.92 -9.30
CA ALA A 141 -14.38 -4.61 -9.17
C ALA A 141 -12.91 -4.70 -9.61
N ARG A 142 -12.24 -3.55 -9.81
CA ARG A 142 -10.84 -3.55 -10.26
C ARG A 142 -9.92 -3.93 -9.10
N ARG A 143 -9.26 -5.08 -9.20
CA ARG A 143 -8.22 -5.52 -8.26
C ARG A 143 -6.86 -4.88 -8.55
N LYS A 144 -6.83 -3.55 -8.67
CA LYS A 144 -5.61 -2.78 -8.93
C LYS A 144 -5.03 -2.29 -7.61
N PHE A 145 -3.71 -2.29 -7.50
CA PHE A 145 -3.00 -1.72 -6.36
C PHE A 145 -1.61 -1.23 -6.76
N TRP A 146 -0.91 -0.59 -5.83
CA TRP A 146 0.51 -0.27 -5.95
C TRP A 146 1.24 -0.67 -4.67
N ALA A 147 2.52 -0.96 -4.81
CA ALA A 147 3.42 -1.28 -3.71
C ALA A 147 4.71 -0.45 -3.83
N LYS A 148 5.36 -0.17 -2.69
CA LYS A 148 6.67 0.50 -2.69
C LYS A 148 7.72 -0.44 -3.26
N LEU A 149 8.74 0.12 -3.90
CA LEU A 149 9.81 -0.68 -4.48
C LEU A 149 10.49 -1.61 -3.46
N ASP A 150 10.61 -1.18 -2.21
CA ASP A 150 11.16 -2.00 -1.12
C ASP A 150 10.32 -3.25 -0.83
N ASP A 151 8.99 -3.14 -0.93
CA ASP A 151 8.08 -4.29 -0.82
C ASP A 151 8.16 -5.17 -2.06
N VAL A 152 8.24 -4.56 -3.25
CA VAL A 152 8.35 -5.27 -4.53
C VAL A 152 9.65 -6.07 -4.62
N ASN A 153 10.75 -5.57 -4.05
CA ASN A 153 12.03 -6.27 -4.03
C ASN A 153 12.01 -7.57 -3.19
N GLN A 154 10.96 -7.79 -2.39
CA GLN A 154 10.77 -9.00 -1.60
C GLN A 154 9.94 -10.07 -2.33
N ILE A 155 9.42 -9.75 -3.51
CA ILE A 155 8.61 -10.69 -4.30
C ILE A 155 9.47 -11.85 -4.81
N VAL A 156 8.92 -13.07 -4.75
CA VAL A 156 9.53 -14.25 -5.36
C VAL A 156 8.62 -14.70 -6.49
N VAL A 157 9.09 -14.54 -7.73
CA VAL A 157 8.32 -14.81 -8.95
C VAL A 157 9.02 -15.80 -9.86
N ASP A 158 8.24 -16.50 -10.68
CA ASP A 158 8.78 -17.33 -11.75
C ASP A 158 9.28 -16.43 -12.90
N PRO A 159 10.59 -16.45 -13.23
CA PRO A 159 11.16 -15.65 -14.31
C PRO A 159 10.76 -16.14 -15.71
N THR A 160 10.22 -17.35 -15.84
CA THR A 160 9.82 -17.97 -17.11
C THR A 160 8.32 -17.89 -17.38
N PHE A 161 7.55 -17.36 -16.43
CA PHE A 161 6.10 -17.26 -16.53
C PHE A 161 5.69 -16.46 -17.77
N SER A 162 5.07 -17.18 -18.70
CA SER A 162 4.55 -16.66 -19.96
C SER A 162 3.07 -16.97 -19.98
N ALA A 163 2.23 -16.01 -19.60
CA ALA A 163 0.79 -16.22 -19.70
C ALA A 163 0.38 -16.26 -21.17
N SER A 164 0.10 -17.46 -21.66
CA SER A 164 -0.57 -17.75 -22.93
C SER A 164 -1.94 -17.08 -23.04
#